data_AF-A0A967X881-F1
#
_entry.id   AF-A0A967X881-F1
#
_cell.length_a   1.000
_cell.length_b   1.000
_cell.length_c   1.000
_cell.angle_alpha   90.00
_cell.angle_beta   90.00
_cell.angle_gamma   90.00
#
_symmetry.space_group_name_H-M   'P 1'
#
loop_
_entity.id
_entity.type
_entity.pdbx_description
1 polymer ?
#
loop_
_entity_poly.entity_id
_entity_poly.type
_entity_poly.pdbx_seq_one_letter_code
_entity_poly.pdbx_strand_id
1 'polypeptide(L)'
;NGCNVHLGVANNKVYRYVPRRNDAVNETWICDAGRLSYAEIGAPHRLDQALVRGELGVLEDAPLPAALDAAAERLRALLDTHGAG
;
A
#
# COMPACT_ATOMS: atom_id res chain seq x y z
N ASN A 1 -11.28 5.94 -5.05
CA ASN A 1 -12.67 5.45 -5.21
C ASN A 1 -13.11 4.77 -3.93
N GLY A 2 -14.05 5.38 -3.19
CA GLY A 2 -14.49 4.89 -1.87
C GLY A 2 -15.75 4.02 -1.91
N CYS A 3 -15.94 3.24 -2.99
CA CYS A 3 -17.16 2.44 -3.15
C CYS A 3 -17.20 1.26 -2.15
N ASN A 4 -18.39 0.93 -1.66
CA ASN A 4 -18.56 -0.24 -0.80
C ASN A 4 -18.62 -1.50 -1.66
N VAL A 5 -17.83 -2.51 -1.31
CA VAL A 5 -17.70 -3.75 -2.08
C VAL A 5 -17.80 -4.99 -1.19
N HIS A 6 -18.19 -6.11 -1.80
CA HIS A 6 -17.92 -7.44 -1.25
C HIS A 6 -16.72 -8.06 -1.98
N LEU A 7 -15.88 -8.78 -1.23
CA LEU A 7 -14.73 -9.49 -1.75
C LEU A 7 -15.09 -10.96 -1.99
N GLY A 8 -14.84 -11.45 -3.21
CA GLY A 8 -14.84 -12.88 -3.48
C GLY A 8 -13.46 -13.46 -3.19
N VAL A 9 -13.35 -14.30 -2.15
CA VAL A 9 -12.07 -14.86 -1.67
C VAL A 9 -12.15 -16.38 -1.61
N ALA A 10 -11.10 -17.06 -2.07
CA ALA A 10 -10.88 -18.49 -1.85
C ALA A 10 -9.37 -18.77 -1.75
N ASN A 11 -8.96 -19.71 -0.89
CA ASN A 11 -7.55 -20.08 -0.70
C ASN A 11 -6.62 -18.87 -0.45
N ASN A 12 -7.07 -17.92 0.38
CA ASN A 12 -6.37 -16.67 0.66
C ASN A 12 -6.06 -15.79 -0.57
N LYS A 13 -6.78 -16.01 -1.69
CA LYS A 13 -6.68 -15.24 -2.93
C LYS A 13 -7.98 -14.51 -3.22
N VAL A 14 -7.86 -13.23 -3.55
CA VAL A 14 -8.98 -12.38 -4.00
C VAL A 14 -9.20 -12.58 -5.50
N TYR A 15 -10.42 -12.90 -5.89
CA TYR A 15 -10.79 -13.17 -7.29
C TYR A 15 -11.60 -12.07 -7.95
N ARG A 16 -12.35 -11.28 -7.17
CA ARG A 16 -13.20 -10.22 -7.70
C ARG A 16 -13.70 -9.30 -6.60
N TYR A 17 -14.08 -8.10 -7.01
CA TYR A 17 -14.93 -7.19 -6.25
C TYR A 17 -16.32 -7.12 -6.89
N VAL A 18 -17.35 -7.09 -6.05
CA VAL A 18 -18.74 -6.84 -6.47
C VAL A 18 -19.33 -5.68 -5.66
N PRO A 19 -20.23 -4.86 -6.25
CA PRO A 19 -20.84 -3.76 -5.52
C PRO A 19 -21.60 -4.30 -4.31
N ARG A 20 -21.33 -3.72 -3.14
CA ARG A 20 -22.23 -3.81 -1.99
C ARG A 20 -23.18 -2.63 -2.07
N ARG A 21 -24.47 -2.86 -1.91
CA ARG A 21 -25.43 -1.76 -1.96
C ARG A 21 -25.16 -0.74 -0.85
N ASN A 22 -25.01 0.52 -1.23
CA ASN A 22 -24.92 1.65 -0.31
C ASN A 22 -25.41 2.91 -1.02
N ASP A 23 -26.67 3.26 -0.80
CA ASP A 23 -27.33 4.38 -1.48
C ASP A 23 -26.72 5.75 -1.13
N ALA A 24 -25.97 5.85 -0.03
CA ALA A 24 -25.23 7.07 0.33
C ALA A 24 -23.87 7.21 -0.37
N VAL A 25 -23.39 6.18 -1.09
CA VAL A 25 -22.03 6.15 -1.66
C VAL A 25 -22.01 5.70 -3.12
N ASN A 26 -22.51 4.49 -3.40
CA ASN A 26 -22.35 3.85 -4.71
C ASN A 26 -23.62 3.16 -5.22
N GLU A 27 -24.76 3.35 -4.54
CA GLU A 27 -26.04 2.69 -4.82
C GLU A 27 -25.83 1.20 -5.09
N THR A 28 -26.00 0.75 -6.33
CA THR A 28 -25.81 -0.65 -6.74
C THR A 28 -24.61 -0.87 -7.68
N TRP A 29 -23.77 0.14 -7.90
CA TRP A 29 -22.74 0.14 -8.95
C TRP A 29 -21.30 0.28 -8.42
N ILE A 30 -20.32 -0.12 -9.25
CA ILE A 30 -18.89 0.20 -9.12
C ILE A 30 -18.29 0.43 -10.51
N CYS A 31 -17.39 1.40 -10.63
CA CYS A 31 -16.65 1.68 -11.87
C CYS A 31 -15.65 0.57 -12.23
N ASP A 32 -15.22 0.53 -13.49
CA ASP A 32 -14.27 -0.48 -13.99
C ASP A 32 -12.93 -0.40 -13.27
N ALA A 33 -12.41 0.80 -13.02
CA ALA A 33 -11.18 0.99 -12.25
C ALA A 33 -11.30 0.34 -10.86
N GLY A 34 -12.42 0.53 -10.17
CA GLY A 34 -12.68 -0.10 -8.88
C GLY A 34 -12.96 -1.60 -8.98
N ARG A 35 -13.56 -2.09 -10.06
CA ARG A 35 -13.87 -3.51 -10.27
C ARG A 35 -12.65 -4.34 -10.62
N LEU A 36 -11.72 -3.78 -11.40
CA LEU A 36 -10.56 -4.47 -11.95
C LEU A 36 -9.31 -4.36 -11.07
N SER A 37 -9.28 -3.44 -10.10
CA SER A 37 -8.11 -3.23 -9.24
C SER A 37 -7.79 -4.39 -8.28
N TYR A 38 -8.65 -5.42 -8.17
CA TYR A 38 -8.39 -6.57 -7.29
C TYR A 38 -7.12 -7.33 -7.67
N ALA A 39 -6.73 -7.30 -8.95
CA ALA A 39 -5.54 -7.98 -9.45
C ALA A 39 -4.24 -7.44 -8.81
N GLU A 40 -4.22 -6.16 -8.44
CA GLU A 40 -3.05 -5.49 -7.87
C GLU A 40 -2.65 -6.06 -6.49
N ILE A 41 -3.58 -6.69 -5.76
CA ILE A 41 -3.28 -7.36 -4.49
C ILE A 41 -2.24 -8.47 -4.68
N GLY A 42 -2.32 -9.20 -5.79
CA GLY A 42 -1.45 -10.32 -6.12
C GLY A 42 -0.47 -10.02 -7.25
N ALA A 43 -0.25 -8.75 -7.58
CA ALA A 43 0.63 -8.39 -8.68
C ALA A 43 2.10 -8.73 -8.36
N PRO A 44 2.88 -9.24 -9.33
CA PRO A 44 4.26 -9.67 -9.11
C PRO A 44 5.22 -8.52 -8.78
N HIS A 45 4.81 -7.27 -9.05
CA HIS A 45 5.60 -6.07 -8.76
C HIS A 45 5.25 -5.43 -7.41
N ARG A 46 4.34 -6.03 -6.63
CA ARG A 46 3.96 -5.54 -5.31
C ARG A 46 5.13 -5.75 -4.35
N LEU A 47 5.58 -4.68 -3.70
CA LEU A 47 6.59 -4.77 -2.65
C LEU A 47 6.07 -5.61 -1.48
N ASP A 48 6.86 -6.61 -1.09
CA ASP A 48 6.58 -7.51 0.03
C ASP A 48 7.59 -7.35 1.18
N GLN A 49 8.66 -6.59 0.97
CA GLN A 49 9.68 -6.23 1.96
C GLN A 49 9.91 -4.72 2.00
N ALA A 50 10.46 -4.23 3.11
CA ALA A 50 10.94 -2.86 3.21
C ALA A 50 12.27 -2.73 2.46
N LEU A 51 12.48 -1.59 1.80
CA LEU A 51 13.71 -1.29 1.07
C LEU A 51 14.38 -0.06 1.67
N VAL A 52 15.70 -0.13 1.87
CA VAL A 52 16.52 0.99 2.32
C VAL A 52 17.57 1.29 1.27
N ARG A 53 17.87 2.58 1.06
CA ARG A 53 18.92 2.99 0.13
C ARG A 53 20.29 2.78 0.77
N GLY A 54 21.06 1.84 0.24
CA GLY A 54 22.42 1.53 0.65
C GLY A 54 23.45 2.59 0.24
N GLU A 55 24.71 2.35 0.58
CA GLU A 55 25.81 3.30 0.36
C GLU A 55 26.07 3.61 -1.12
N LEU A 56 25.86 2.62 -1.98
CA LEU A 56 25.99 2.76 -3.44
C LEU A 56 24.77 3.47 -4.08
N GLY A 57 23.80 3.91 -3.27
CA GLY A 57 22.61 4.60 -3.74
C GLY A 57 21.52 3.68 -4.30
N VAL A 58 21.69 2.36 -4.25
CA VAL A 58 20.70 1.37 -4.71
C VAL A 58 19.76 0.98 -3.56
N LEU A 59 18.52 0.62 -3.89
CA LEU A 59 17.56 0.09 -2.91
C LEU A 59 17.84 -1.39 -2.65
N GLU A 60 17.92 -1.74 -1.38
CA GLU A 60 18.23 -3.09 -0.90
C GLU A 60 17.20 -3.52 0.13
N ASP A 61 16.91 -4.82 0.19
CA ASP A 61 15.98 -5.40 1.15
C ASP A 61 16.48 -5.20 2.58
N ALA A 62 15.56 -4.79 3.46
CA ALA A 62 15.83 -4.60 4.87
C ALA A 62 14.70 -5.15 5.74
N PRO A 63 15.02 -5.73 6.92
CA PRO A 63 14.01 -6.01 7.93
C PRO A 63 13.26 -4.72 8.32
N LEU A 64 11.94 -4.82 8.48
CA LEU A 64 11.11 -3.65 8.80
C LEU A 64 11.62 -2.82 9.99
N PRO A 65 12.08 -3.40 11.13
CA PRO A 65 12.65 -2.61 12.22
C PRO A 65 13.85 -1.77 11.80
N ALA A 66 14.81 -2.36 11.07
CA ALA A 66 16.00 -1.64 10.59
C ALA A 66 15.62 -0.53 9.59
N ALA A 67 14.62 -0.76 8.75
CA ALA A 67 14.12 0.26 7.82
C ALA A 67 13.46 1.45 8.56
N LEU A 68 12.72 1.17 9.63
CA LEU A 68 12.12 2.20 10.47
C LEU A 68 13.17 2.99 11.25
N ASP A 69 14.19 2.31 11.80
CA ASP A 69 15.31 2.96 12.50
C ASP A 69 16.08 3.89 11.55
N ALA A 70 16.42 3.40 10.35
CA ALA A 70 17.08 4.21 9.33
C ALA A 70 16.26 5.43 8.91
N ALA A 71 14.94 5.29 8.78
CA ALA A 71 14.05 6.42 8.49
C ALA A 71 14.03 7.43 9.65
N ALA A 72 13.92 6.96 10.89
CA ALA A 72 13.88 7.80 12.08
C ALA A 72 15.19 8.56 12.31
N GLU A 73 16.34 7.91 12.13
CA GLU A 73 17.65 8.55 12.23
C GLU A 73 17.82 9.69 11.24
N ARG A 74 17.45 9.47 9.97
CA ARG A 74 17.51 10.52 8.94
C ARG A 74 16.59 11.69 9.24
N LEU A 75 15.37 11.41 9.70
CA LEU A 75 14.43 12.45 10.11
C LEU A 75 14.96 13.27 11.29
N ARG A 76 15.54 12.62 12.32
CA ARG A 76 16.15 13.30 13.47
C ARG A 76 17.33 14.17 13.05
N ALA A 77 18.23 13.67 12.21
CA ALA A 77 19.36 14.45 11.72
C ALA A 77 18.91 15.71 10.95
N LEU A 78 17.84 15.61 10.17
CA LEU A 78 17.25 16.77 9.48
C LEU A 78 16.63 17.76 10.48
N LEU A 79 15.92 17.28 11.50
CA LEU A 79 15.37 18.13 12.57
C LEU A 79 16.47 18.85 13.35
N ASP A 80 17.57 18.17 13.66
CA ASP A 80 18.72 18.76 14.34
C ASP A 80 19.40 19.85 13.48
N THR A 81 19.36 19.70 12.16
CA THR A 81 19.99 20.65 11.22
C THR A 81 19.09 21.85 10.90
N HIS A 82 17.78 21.65 10.77
CA HIS A 82 16.84 22.64 10.22
C HIS A 82 15.74 23.09 11.19
N GLY A 83 15.62 22.47 12.36
CA GLY A 83 14.51 22.68 13.28
C GLY A 83 13.22 21.99 12.83
N ALA A 84 12.22 21.97 13.71
CA ALA A 84 10.93 21.33 13.44
C ALA A 84 9.96 22.18 12.59
N GLY A 85 10.39 23.39 12.18
CA GLY A 85 9.56 24.44 11.60
C GLY A 85 9.57 25.70 12.44
#